data_AF-A0A5N7BXV2-F1
#
_entry.id   AF-A0A5N7BXV2-F1
#
_cell.length_a   1.000
_cell.length_b   1.000
_cell.length_c   1.000
_cell.angle_alpha   90.00
_cell.angle_beta   90.00
_cell.angle_gamma   90.00
#
_symmetry.space_group_name_H-M   'P 1'
#
loop_
_entity.id
_entity.type
_entity.pdbx_description
1 polymer ?
#
loop_
_entity_poly.entity_id
_entity_poly.type
_entity_poly.pdbx_seq_one_letter_code
_entity_poly.pdbx_strand_id
1 'polypeptide(L)'
;MDSAPNQQIPLPPDHRSTAGLLAEYYILAVIALALVALRAWVRLHLTKNWGWDDTCIVIAWMALLAGLVTIQLECNLGMGRHVIYLKDPVRDVLQMVKINTMYQMINVICALVTKYSISLYILRIRSNRAIRWALAWLMFFMTLATIGAVVILAVACIPLYKLWTPEAPGICLPPKSVYGVAYIHSGFTIVVDLCLTSAPVIILWDVKIKRGRKTLICGLLSLGLIATISNALRNVYTESLTAPDMPYAITNIAIVSILEVNIGIIAACIPACVPAFRPKKEKPAPVTNSFHDAKVSGNKKSGSKWSNHEEGTSSLSYADLTSDTVALCEVKTPANVVTKAV
;
A
#
# COMPACT_ATOMS: atom_id res chain seq x y z
N MET A 1 53.14 23.94 -37.57
CA MET A 1 51.84 23.22 -37.59
C MET A 1 51.76 22.51 -36.26
N ASP A 2 51.25 23.25 -35.28
CA ASP A 2 51.37 22.93 -33.87
C ASP A 2 50.46 21.78 -33.48
N SER A 3 51.06 20.81 -32.80
CA SER A 3 50.45 19.66 -32.17
C SER A 3 49.40 20.14 -31.16
N ALA A 4 48.12 19.83 -31.41
CA ALA A 4 47.07 20.05 -30.43
C ALA A 4 47.40 19.24 -29.15
N PRO A 5 47.35 19.85 -27.95
CA PRO A 5 47.59 19.12 -26.72
C PRO A 5 46.44 18.13 -26.49
N ASN A 6 46.79 16.87 -26.19
CA ASN A 6 45.87 15.87 -25.67
C ASN A 6 45.15 16.44 -24.44
N GLN A 7 43.92 16.92 -24.64
CA GLN A 7 43.06 17.35 -23.57
C GLN A 7 42.57 16.10 -22.85
N GLN A 8 43.37 15.63 -21.90
CA GLN A 8 43.06 14.54 -21.00
C GLN A 8 41.82 14.97 -20.22
N ILE A 9 40.65 14.43 -20.61
CA ILE A 9 39.40 14.66 -19.89
C ILE A 9 39.69 14.29 -18.43
N PRO A 10 39.55 15.22 -17.47
CA PRO A 10 39.88 14.93 -16.08
C PRO A 10 39.06 13.73 -15.65
N LEU A 11 39.74 12.68 -15.19
CA LEU A 11 39.08 11.46 -14.73
C LEU A 11 38.09 11.85 -13.63
N PRO A 12 36.85 11.33 -13.68
CA PRO A 12 35.89 11.63 -12.63
C PRO A 12 36.44 11.11 -11.28
N PRO A 13 36.19 11.84 -10.18
CA PRO A 13 36.64 11.42 -8.85
C PRO A 13 36.12 10.01 -8.55
N ASP A 14 36.92 9.14 -7.89
CA ASP A 14 36.50 7.81 -7.40
C ASP A 14 35.53 7.98 -6.22
N HIS A 15 34.35 8.54 -6.50
CA HIS A 15 33.27 8.64 -5.54
C HIS A 15 32.51 7.31 -5.52
N ARG A 16 32.59 6.60 -4.39
CA ARG A 16 31.82 5.38 -4.15
C ARG A 16 30.44 5.73 -3.62
N SER A 17 29.44 5.76 -4.49
CA SER A 17 28.03 5.96 -4.10
C SER A 17 27.41 4.70 -3.45
N THR A 18 28.10 3.56 -3.49
CA THR A 18 27.63 2.25 -3.03
C THR A 18 27.20 2.24 -1.56
N ALA A 19 27.96 2.89 -0.67
CA ALA A 19 27.66 2.91 0.76
C ALA A 19 26.39 3.71 1.07
N GLY A 20 26.17 4.82 0.36
CA GLY A 20 24.96 5.63 0.48
C GLY A 20 23.72 4.87 0.04
N LEU A 21 23.79 4.22 -1.13
CA LEU A 21 22.71 3.38 -1.68
C LEU A 21 22.29 2.28 -0.69
N LEU A 22 23.26 1.54 -0.14
CA LEU A 22 22.97 0.46 0.79
C LEU A 22 22.41 0.99 2.12
N ALA A 23 22.99 2.06 2.67
CA ALA A 23 22.51 2.67 3.90
C ALA A 23 21.04 3.10 3.77
N GLU A 24 20.69 3.77 2.66
CA GLU A 24 19.32 4.14 2.34
C GLU A 24 18.38 2.93 2.26
N TYR A 25 18.76 1.89 1.51
CA TYR A 25 17.92 0.70 1.36
C TYR A 25 17.70 0.02 2.72
N TYR A 26 18.77 -0.24 3.50
CA TYR A 26 18.64 -0.90 4.79
C TYR A 26 17.77 -0.12 5.78
N ILE A 27 17.96 1.20 5.88
CA ILE A 27 17.18 2.05 6.79
C ILE A 27 15.69 2.00 6.42
N LEU A 28 15.37 2.19 5.14
CA LEU A 28 13.99 2.16 4.67
C LEU A 28 13.35 0.77 4.80
N ALA A 29 14.10 -0.28 4.52
CA ALA A 29 13.62 -1.66 4.65
C ALA A 29 13.30 -2.04 6.11
N VAL A 30 14.12 -1.57 7.07
CA VAL A 30 13.86 -1.77 8.51
C VAL A 30 12.61 -1.01 8.96
N ILE A 31 12.44 0.23 8.51
CA ILE A 31 11.23 1.02 8.79
C ILE A 31 9.99 0.33 8.20
N ALA A 32 10.09 -0.13 6.95
CA ALA A 32 9.02 -0.87 6.28
C ALA A 32 8.67 -2.16 7.03
N LEU A 33 9.67 -2.94 7.46
CA LEU A 33 9.48 -4.15 8.27
C LEU A 33 8.75 -3.84 9.58
N ALA A 34 9.20 -2.82 10.32
CA ALA A 34 8.57 -2.44 11.58
C ALA A 34 7.09 -2.08 11.39
N LEU A 35 6.75 -1.36 10.32
CA LEU A 35 5.37 -1.00 10.01
C LEU A 35 4.53 -2.18 9.50
N VAL A 36 5.09 -3.07 8.69
CA VAL A 36 4.41 -4.30 8.23
C VAL A 36 4.14 -5.22 9.43
N ALA A 37 5.11 -5.40 10.32
CA ALA A 37 4.96 -6.19 11.54
C ALA A 37 3.91 -5.58 12.48
N LEU A 38 3.96 -4.26 12.69
CA LEU A 38 2.94 -3.56 13.48
C LEU A 38 1.56 -3.71 12.87
N ARG A 39 1.44 -3.55 11.54
CA ARG A 39 0.20 -3.77 10.81
C ARG A 39 -0.33 -5.19 11.02
N ALA A 40 0.52 -6.21 10.84
CA ALA A 40 0.15 -7.61 11.04
C ALA A 40 -0.33 -7.85 12.48
N TRP A 41 0.38 -7.32 13.48
CA TRP A 41 -0.01 -7.41 14.89
C TRP A 41 -1.38 -6.76 15.15
N VAL A 42 -1.61 -5.54 14.63
CA VAL A 42 -2.91 -4.86 14.76
C VAL A 42 -4.02 -5.70 14.13
N ARG A 43 -3.77 -6.29 12.97
CA ARG A 43 -4.78 -7.06 12.22
C ARG A 43 -5.11 -8.39 12.85
N LEU A 44 -4.11 -9.09 13.39
CA LEU A 44 -4.26 -10.39 14.02
C LEU A 44 -4.83 -10.28 15.44
N HIS A 45 -4.33 -9.33 16.25
CA HIS A 45 -4.68 -9.27 17.68
C HIS A 45 -5.71 -8.20 18.02
N LEU A 46 -5.63 -7.02 17.40
CA LEU A 46 -6.45 -5.87 17.79
C LEU A 46 -7.79 -5.83 17.05
N THR A 47 -7.75 -5.92 15.71
CA THR A 47 -8.95 -5.87 14.87
C THR A 47 -9.48 -7.25 14.47
N LYS A 48 -8.66 -8.30 14.60
CA LYS A 48 -8.97 -9.70 14.22
C LYS A 48 -9.62 -9.83 12.84
N ASN A 49 -9.11 -9.09 11.86
CA ASN A 49 -9.74 -8.99 10.55
C ASN A 49 -8.67 -8.95 9.46
N TRP A 50 -8.08 -10.12 9.20
CA TRP A 50 -7.09 -10.30 8.13
C TRP A 50 -7.77 -10.20 6.77
N GLY A 51 -7.29 -9.30 5.91
CA GLY A 51 -7.81 -9.13 4.55
C GLY A 51 -6.79 -9.49 3.48
N TRP A 52 -7.25 -9.58 2.24
CA TRP A 52 -6.37 -9.71 1.07
C TRP A 52 -5.36 -8.56 0.96
N ASP A 53 -5.71 -7.37 1.43
CA ASP A 53 -4.81 -6.22 1.47
C ASP A 53 -3.59 -6.46 2.37
N ASP A 54 -3.75 -7.24 3.45
CA ASP A 54 -2.67 -7.61 4.38
C ASP A 54 -1.76 -8.70 3.80
N THR A 55 -2.31 -9.68 3.07
CA THR A 55 -1.50 -10.68 2.37
C THR A 55 -0.65 -10.04 1.27
N CYS A 56 -1.22 -9.11 0.49
CA CYS A 56 -0.48 -8.40 -0.56
C CYS A 56 0.70 -7.61 0.01
N ILE A 57 0.54 -6.90 1.14
CA ILE A 57 1.64 -6.09 1.67
C ILE A 57 2.79 -6.95 2.22
N VAL A 58 2.49 -8.13 2.78
CA VAL A 58 3.52 -9.08 3.20
C VAL A 58 4.28 -9.63 1.99
N ILE A 59 3.58 -9.98 0.91
CA ILE A 59 4.21 -10.42 -0.34
C ILE A 59 5.09 -9.30 -0.93
N ALA A 60 4.60 -8.06 -0.93
CA ALA A 60 5.39 -6.91 -1.38
C ALA A 60 6.67 -6.74 -0.54
N TRP A 61 6.57 -6.85 0.77
CA TRP A 61 7.76 -6.77 1.63
C TRP A 61 8.77 -7.91 1.38
N MET A 62 8.29 -9.14 1.14
CA MET A 62 9.16 -10.25 0.75
C MET A 62 9.85 -10.01 -0.61
N ALA A 63 9.14 -9.43 -1.58
CA ALA A 63 9.74 -9.04 -2.86
C ALA A 63 10.78 -7.91 -2.68
N LEU A 64 10.51 -6.95 -1.78
CA LEU A 64 11.46 -5.90 -1.41
C LEU A 64 12.75 -6.48 -0.81
N LEU A 65 12.66 -7.52 0.03
CA LEU A 65 13.83 -8.24 0.54
C LEU A 65 14.61 -8.94 -0.56
N ALA A 66 13.93 -9.59 -1.50
CA ALA A 66 14.61 -10.20 -2.66
C ALA A 66 15.36 -9.13 -3.47
N GLY A 67 14.76 -7.95 -3.66
CA GLY A 67 15.40 -6.79 -4.28
C GLY A 67 16.63 -6.28 -3.52
N LEU A 68 16.58 -6.30 -2.18
CA LEU A 68 17.71 -5.90 -1.33
C LEU A 68 18.90 -6.84 -1.53
N VAL A 69 18.65 -8.15 -1.59
CA VAL A 69 19.70 -9.14 -1.87
C VAL A 69 20.30 -8.94 -3.24
N THR A 70 19.50 -8.67 -4.28
CA THR A 70 20.03 -8.41 -5.63
C THR A 70 20.89 -7.15 -5.69
N ILE A 71 20.47 -6.05 -5.06
CA ILE A 71 21.27 -4.81 -5.00
C ILE A 71 22.56 -5.02 -4.20
N GLN A 72 22.53 -5.79 -3.11
CA GLN A 72 23.75 -6.12 -2.36
C GLN A 72 24.75 -6.90 -3.24
N LEU A 73 24.26 -7.84 -4.06
CA LEU A 73 25.11 -8.57 -5.00
C LEU A 73 25.71 -7.65 -6.07
N GLU A 74 24.96 -6.69 -6.59
CA GLU A 74 25.46 -5.68 -7.53
C GLU A 74 26.51 -4.76 -6.89
N CYS A 75 26.28 -4.34 -5.66
CA CYS A 75 27.23 -3.55 -4.88
C CYS A 75 28.56 -4.29 -4.67
N ASN A 76 28.50 -5.59 -4.41
CA ASN A 76 29.69 -6.44 -4.27
C ASN A 76 30.50 -6.55 -5.58
N LEU A 77 29.86 -6.40 -6.74
CA LEU A 77 30.52 -6.37 -8.04
C LEU A 77 31.09 -4.99 -8.40
N GLY A 78 30.83 -3.96 -7.60
CA GLY A 78 31.34 -2.60 -7.81
C GLY A 78 30.32 -1.59 -8.35
N MET A 79 29.01 -1.86 -8.24
CA MET A 79 27.96 -0.89 -8.56
C MET A 79 28.18 0.42 -7.78
N GLY A 80 27.98 1.57 -8.44
CA GLY A 80 28.22 2.89 -7.85
C GLY A 80 29.66 3.39 -7.96
N ARG A 81 30.50 2.75 -8.77
CA ARG A 81 31.82 3.23 -9.20
C ARG A 81 31.83 3.44 -10.72
N HIS A 82 32.65 4.36 -11.20
CA HIS A 82 32.86 4.52 -12.65
C HIS A 82 33.50 3.26 -13.25
N VAL A 83 33.15 2.92 -14.50
CA VAL A 83 33.59 1.69 -15.20
C VAL A 83 35.11 1.55 -15.17
N ILE A 84 35.83 2.66 -15.26
CA ILE A 84 37.29 2.75 -15.25
C ILE A 84 37.96 2.21 -13.96
N TYR A 85 37.23 2.14 -12.84
CA TYR A 85 37.76 1.69 -11.54
C TYR A 85 37.35 0.24 -11.21
N LEU A 86 36.72 -0.48 -12.14
CA LEU A 86 36.38 -1.90 -11.98
C LEU A 86 37.61 -2.77 -12.28
N LYS A 87 37.70 -3.90 -11.57
CA LYS A 87 38.83 -4.83 -11.70
C LYS A 87 38.80 -5.54 -13.05
N ASP A 88 37.63 -6.07 -13.41
CA ASP A 88 37.38 -6.73 -14.70
C ASP A 88 36.15 -6.09 -15.36
N PRO A 89 36.30 -4.91 -16.00
CA PRO A 89 35.16 -4.07 -16.40
C PRO A 89 34.17 -4.79 -17.34
N VAL A 90 34.63 -5.66 -18.23
CA VAL A 90 33.74 -6.39 -19.15
C VAL A 90 32.92 -7.44 -18.40
N ARG A 91 33.56 -8.26 -17.56
CA ARG A 91 32.89 -9.36 -16.86
C ARG A 91 31.96 -8.85 -15.76
N ASP A 92 32.44 -7.89 -14.98
CA ASP A 92 31.70 -7.33 -13.85
C ASP A 92 30.45 -6.58 -14.33
N VAL A 93 30.55 -5.79 -15.41
CA VAL A 93 29.41 -5.10 -16.00
C VAL A 93 28.37 -6.08 -16.57
N LEU A 94 28.79 -7.14 -17.26
CA LEU A 94 27.84 -8.15 -17.77
C LEU A 94 27.10 -8.87 -16.63
N GLN A 95 27.81 -9.17 -15.55
CA GLN A 95 27.19 -9.77 -14.37
C GLN A 95 26.24 -8.79 -13.66
N MET A 96 26.60 -7.50 -13.58
CA MET A 96 25.71 -6.45 -13.08
C MET A 96 24.45 -6.33 -13.91
N VAL A 97 24.55 -6.32 -15.25
CA VAL A 97 23.40 -6.25 -16.15
C VAL A 97 22.43 -7.42 -15.88
N LYS A 98 22.97 -8.64 -15.73
CA LYS A 98 22.16 -9.82 -15.40
C LYS A 98 21.39 -9.66 -14.08
N ILE A 99 22.07 -9.23 -13.01
CA ILE A 99 21.44 -9.09 -11.69
C ILE A 99 20.44 -7.92 -11.71
N ASN A 100 20.78 -6.82 -12.37
CA ASN A 100 19.91 -5.64 -12.49
C ASN A 100 18.64 -5.95 -13.28
N THR A 101 18.71 -6.79 -14.32
CA THR A 101 17.49 -7.28 -14.99
C THR A 101 16.58 -8.04 -14.03
N MET A 102 17.14 -8.90 -13.15
CA MET A 102 16.36 -9.61 -12.14
C MET A 102 15.77 -8.65 -11.09
N TYR A 103 16.58 -7.70 -10.61
CA TYR A 103 16.15 -6.64 -9.69
C TYR A 103 14.97 -5.85 -10.27
N GLN A 104 15.06 -5.41 -11.52
CA GLN A 104 13.98 -4.66 -12.17
C GLN A 104 12.67 -5.46 -12.25
N MET A 105 12.74 -6.76 -12.60
CA MET A 105 11.55 -7.61 -12.63
C MET A 105 10.91 -7.72 -11.23
N ILE A 106 11.70 -7.98 -10.20
CA ILE A 106 11.24 -8.07 -8.81
C ILE A 106 10.63 -6.74 -8.36
N ASN A 107 11.30 -5.62 -8.67
CA ASN A 107 10.89 -4.29 -8.24
C ASN A 107 9.56 -3.86 -8.87
N VAL A 108 9.37 -4.15 -10.16
CA VAL A 108 8.11 -3.87 -10.87
C VAL A 108 6.95 -4.68 -10.29
N ILE A 109 7.16 -5.96 -9.97
CA ILE A 109 6.15 -6.80 -9.31
C ILE A 109 5.85 -6.26 -7.90
N CYS A 110 6.89 -5.91 -7.14
CA CYS A 110 6.74 -5.35 -5.79
C CYS A 110 5.91 -4.06 -5.79
N ALA A 111 6.20 -3.14 -6.72
CA ALA A 111 5.44 -1.91 -6.89
C ALA A 111 3.96 -2.19 -7.23
N LEU A 112 3.70 -3.14 -8.13
CA LEU A 112 2.36 -3.53 -8.52
C LEU A 112 1.57 -4.07 -7.32
N VAL A 113 2.13 -5.03 -6.59
CA VAL A 113 1.49 -5.66 -5.43
C VAL A 113 1.23 -4.65 -4.31
N THR A 114 2.14 -3.69 -4.11
CA THR A 114 1.96 -2.59 -3.15
C THR A 114 0.75 -1.72 -3.52
N LYS A 115 0.62 -1.32 -4.79
CA LYS A 115 -0.53 -0.54 -5.29
C LYS A 115 -1.85 -1.31 -5.17
N TYR A 116 -1.82 -2.63 -5.36
CA TYR A 116 -2.96 -3.50 -5.10
C TYR A 116 -3.38 -3.49 -3.63
N SER A 117 -2.43 -3.61 -2.70
CA SER A 117 -2.72 -3.54 -1.26
C SER A 117 -3.40 -2.22 -0.88
N ILE A 118 -2.87 -1.08 -1.36
CA ILE A 118 -3.45 0.25 -1.13
C ILE A 118 -4.88 0.33 -1.71
N SER A 119 -5.08 -0.12 -2.94
CA SER A 119 -6.37 -0.10 -3.61
C SER A 119 -7.43 -0.94 -2.87
N LEU A 120 -7.06 -2.15 -2.45
CA LEU A 120 -7.93 -3.03 -1.66
C LEU A 120 -8.26 -2.41 -0.30
N TYR A 121 -7.28 -1.77 0.35
CA TYR A 121 -7.49 -1.07 1.60
C TYR A 121 -8.48 0.11 1.45
N ILE A 122 -8.37 0.88 0.36
CA ILE A 122 -9.31 1.97 0.06
C ILE A 122 -10.74 1.43 -0.11
N LEU A 123 -10.90 0.35 -0.90
CA LEU A 123 -12.21 -0.29 -1.10
C LEU A 123 -12.84 -0.79 0.19
N ARG A 124 -12.00 -1.24 1.14
CA ARG A 124 -12.44 -1.70 2.44
C ARG A 124 -12.93 -0.58 3.36
N ILE A 125 -12.38 0.64 3.24
CA ILE A 125 -12.84 1.80 4.01
C ILE A 125 -14.17 2.32 3.48
N ARG A 126 -14.23 2.58 2.16
CA ARG A 126 -15.42 3.13 1.52
C ARG A 126 -15.61 2.48 0.16
N SER A 127 -16.59 1.59 0.11
CA SER A 127 -16.96 0.91 -1.12
C SER A 127 -18.18 1.58 -1.77
N ASN A 128 -17.96 2.60 -2.60
CA ASN A 128 -18.97 3.09 -3.54
C ASN A 128 -18.80 2.38 -4.90
N ARG A 129 -19.89 2.18 -5.65
CA ARG A 129 -19.87 1.54 -6.98
C ARG A 129 -18.94 2.30 -7.93
N ALA A 130 -18.97 3.64 -7.92
CA ALA A 130 -18.08 4.48 -8.72
C ALA A 130 -16.60 4.28 -8.35
N ILE A 131 -16.25 4.32 -7.07
CA ILE A 131 -14.87 4.12 -6.58
C ILE A 131 -14.37 2.71 -6.92
N ARG A 132 -15.25 1.71 -6.79
CA ARG A 132 -14.92 0.32 -7.11
C ARG A 132 -14.57 0.14 -8.58
N TRP A 133 -15.39 0.68 -9.47
CA TRP A 133 -15.11 0.62 -10.91
C TRP A 133 -13.87 1.45 -11.29
N ALA A 134 -13.72 2.66 -10.73
CA ALA A 134 -12.55 3.50 -10.98
C ALA A 134 -11.24 2.81 -10.58
N LEU A 135 -11.16 2.24 -9.37
CA LEU A 135 -9.98 1.51 -8.91
C LEU A 135 -9.76 0.20 -9.69
N ALA A 136 -10.82 -0.51 -10.06
CA ALA A 136 -10.70 -1.72 -10.86
C ALA A 136 -10.11 -1.44 -12.25
N TRP A 137 -10.60 -0.40 -12.95
CA TRP A 137 -10.05 0.03 -14.23
C TRP A 137 -8.62 0.54 -14.10
N LEU A 138 -8.35 1.36 -13.07
CA LEU A 138 -7.00 1.87 -12.81
C LEU A 138 -5.99 0.73 -12.61
N MET A 139 -6.33 -0.26 -11.78
CA MET A 139 -5.46 -1.41 -11.54
C MET A 139 -5.36 -2.31 -12.77
N PHE A 140 -6.42 -2.47 -13.56
CA PHE A 140 -6.40 -3.23 -14.82
C PHE A 140 -5.45 -2.62 -15.86
N PHE A 141 -5.47 -1.29 -16.05
CA PHE A 141 -4.53 -0.65 -16.97
C PHE A 141 -3.09 -0.72 -16.45
N MET A 142 -2.90 -0.56 -15.14
CA MET A 142 -1.58 -0.68 -14.52
C MET A 142 -0.99 -2.09 -14.66
N THR A 143 -1.81 -3.15 -14.51
CA THR A 143 -1.34 -4.52 -14.70
C THR A 143 -0.99 -4.81 -16.14
N LEU A 144 -1.80 -4.34 -17.08
CA LEU A 144 -1.53 -4.51 -18.50
C LEU A 144 -0.22 -3.81 -18.89
N ALA A 145 -0.01 -2.58 -18.43
CA ALA A 145 1.24 -1.86 -18.63
C ALA A 145 2.43 -2.60 -18.01
N THR A 146 2.25 -3.14 -16.80
CA THR A 146 3.30 -3.89 -16.07
C THR A 146 3.66 -5.20 -16.77
N ILE A 147 2.67 -5.96 -17.23
CA ILE A 147 2.89 -7.18 -18.01
C ILE A 147 3.65 -6.84 -19.30
N GLY A 148 3.24 -5.77 -20.00
CA GLY A 148 3.95 -5.29 -21.19
C GLY A 148 5.41 -4.95 -20.91
N ALA A 149 5.69 -4.24 -19.81
CA ALA A 149 7.06 -3.91 -19.41
C ALA A 149 7.90 -5.17 -19.09
N VAL A 150 7.34 -6.15 -18.37
CA VAL A 150 8.02 -7.40 -18.03
C VAL A 150 8.28 -8.24 -19.28
N VAL A 151 7.31 -8.33 -20.20
CA VAL A 151 7.47 -9.07 -21.47
C VAL A 151 8.57 -8.43 -22.33
N ILE A 152 8.56 -7.12 -22.47
CA ILE A 152 9.59 -6.42 -23.26
C ILE A 152 10.97 -6.56 -22.61
N LEU A 153 11.06 -6.53 -21.28
CA LEU A 153 12.31 -6.78 -20.56
C LEU A 153 12.80 -8.22 -20.75
N ALA A 154 11.90 -9.20 -20.73
CA ALA A 154 12.22 -10.61 -20.94
C ALA A 154 12.63 -10.92 -22.39
N VAL A 155 12.11 -10.16 -23.36
CA VAL A 155 12.39 -10.30 -24.80
C VAL A 155 13.39 -9.24 -25.28
N ALA A 156 14.02 -8.48 -24.37
CA ALA A 156 14.99 -7.45 -24.72
C ALA A 156 16.14 -8.00 -25.60
N CYS A 157 16.53 -9.25 -25.35
CA CYS A 157 17.30 -10.06 -26.29
C CYS A 157 16.64 -11.44 -26.47
N ILE A 158 16.73 -11.99 -27.68
CA ILE A 158 16.28 -13.34 -28.02
C ILE A 158 17.52 -14.14 -28.42
N PRO A 159 18.00 -15.09 -27.60
CA PRO A 159 17.54 -15.43 -26.24
C PRO A 159 18.02 -14.43 -25.18
N LEU A 160 17.30 -14.32 -24.04
CA LEU A 160 17.58 -13.33 -22.99
C LEU A 160 19.02 -13.39 -22.47
N TYR A 161 19.63 -14.58 -22.44
CA TYR A 161 21.00 -14.75 -21.95
C TYR A 161 22.07 -14.06 -22.82
N LYS A 162 21.73 -13.70 -24.06
CA LYS A 162 22.59 -12.89 -24.92
C LYS A 162 22.85 -11.50 -24.33
N LEU A 163 21.95 -10.99 -23.49
CA LEU A 163 22.10 -9.67 -22.85
C LEU A 163 23.36 -9.58 -21.99
N TRP A 164 23.74 -10.67 -21.32
CA TRP A 164 24.96 -10.75 -20.50
C TRP A 164 26.04 -11.67 -21.09
N THR A 165 25.83 -12.19 -22.30
CA THR A 165 26.79 -13.04 -23.03
C THR A 165 26.86 -12.55 -24.48
N PRO A 166 27.65 -11.50 -24.78
CA PRO A 166 27.64 -10.84 -26.09
C PRO A 166 27.99 -11.76 -27.26
N GLU A 167 28.83 -12.78 -26.99
CA GLU A 167 29.30 -13.78 -27.95
C GLU A 167 28.21 -14.79 -28.37
N ALA A 168 27.09 -14.85 -27.64
CA ALA A 168 26.02 -15.78 -27.92
C ALA A 168 25.24 -15.44 -29.21
N PRO A 169 24.77 -16.45 -29.97
CA PRO A 169 23.90 -16.23 -31.13
C PRO A 169 22.55 -15.66 -30.68
N GLY A 170 21.97 -14.75 -31.46
CA GLY A 170 20.68 -14.12 -31.16
C GLY A 170 20.55 -12.69 -31.63
N ILE A 171 19.40 -12.08 -31.39
CA ILE A 171 19.06 -10.69 -31.79
C ILE A 171 18.60 -9.93 -30.55
N CYS A 172 19.08 -8.70 -30.38
CA CYS A 172 18.63 -7.80 -29.32
C CYS A 172 17.79 -6.67 -29.90
N LEU A 173 16.74 -6.27 -29.17
CA LEU A 173 15.97 -5.09 -29.53
C LEU A 173 16.83 -3.83 -29.37
N PRO A 174 16.60 -2.80 -30.20
CA PRO A 174 17.29 -1.54 -30.05
C PRO A 174 16.96 -0.92 -28.66
N PRO A 175 17.96 -0.40 -27.92
CA PRO A 175 17.75 0.17 -26.58
C PRO A 175 16.64 1.24 -26.53
N LYS A 176 16.50 2.03 -27.59
CA LYS A 176 15.44 3.04 -27.73
C LYS A 176 14.03 2.45 -27.58
N SER A 177 13.76 1.25 -28.11
CA SER A 177 12.46 0.60 -27.99
C SER A 177 12.20 0.12 -26.56
N VAL A 178 13.22 -0.43 -25.90
CA VAL A 178 13.12 -0.88 -24.51
C VAL A 178 12.86 0.31 -23.57
N TYR A 179 13.63 1.39 -23.73
CA TYR A 179 13.43 2.62 -22.96
C TYR A 179 12.07 3.27 -23.24
N GLY A 180 11.61 3.28 -24.49
CA GLY A 180 10.28 3.80 -24.85
C GLY A 180 9.14 3.12 -24.08
N VAL A 181 9.19 1.80 -23.94
CA VAL A 181 8.20 1.06 -23.14
C VAL A 181 8.32 1.38 -21.65
N ALA A 182 9.55 1.52 -21.13
CA ALA A 182 9.79 1.91 -19.75
C ALA A 182 9.25 3.32 -19.44
N TYR A 183 9.33 4.28 -20.38
CA TYR A 183 8.72 5.60 -20.24
C TYR A 183 7.20 5.53 -20.15
N ILE A 184 6.57 4.75 -21.03
CA ILE A 184 5.12 4.57 -21.02
C ILE A 184 4.68 3.95 -19.70
N HIS A 185 5.36 2.89 -19.24
CA HIS A 185 5.08 2.23 -17.96
C HIS A 185 5.24 3.19 -16.77
N SER A 186 6.31 3.99 -16.76
CA SER A 186 6.54 4.99 -15.71
C SER A 186 5.46 6.09 -15.73
N GLY A 187 5.00 6.50 -16.91
CA GLY A 187 3.88 7.43 -17.06
C GLY A 187 2.58 6.89 -16.45
N PHE A 188 2.22 5.64 -16.74
CA PHE A 188 1.07 4.98 -16.08
C PHE A 188 1.25 4.89 -14.57
N THR A 189 2.47 4.58 -14.12
CA THR A 189 2.81 4.46 -12.70
C THR A 189 2.57 5.79 -11.96
N ILE A 190 2.97 6.93 -12.55
CA ILE A 190 2.74 8.28 -12.01
C ILE A 190 1.24 8.58 -11.90
N VAL A 191 0.47 8.29 -12.95
CA VAL A 191 -0.99 8.50 -12.95
C VAL A 191 -1.65 7.71 -11.82
N VAL A 192 -1.28 6.44 -11.66
CA VAL A 192 -1.81 5.58 -10.60
C VAL A 192 -1.45 6.13 -9.23
N ASP A 193 -0.21 6.58 -9.02
CA ASP A 193 0.20 7.15 -7.74
C ASP A 193 -0.59 8.41 -7.40
N LEU A 194 -0.81 9.32 -8.35
CA LEU A 194 -1.64 10.52 -8.14
C LEU A 194 -3.09 10.16 -7.81
N CYS A 195 -3.66 9.17 -8.50
CA CYS A 195 -5.01 8.68 -8.21
C CYS A 195 -5.12 8.06 -6.80
N LEU A 196 -4.17 7.21 -6.40
CA LEU A 196 -4.18 6.57 -5.08
C LEU A 196 -3.91 7.58 -3.95
N THR A 197 -3.06 8.57 -4.21
CA THR A 197 -2.73 9.64 -3.26
C THR A 197 -3.91 10.58 -3.03
N SER A 198 -4.68 10.89 -4.06
CA SER A 198 -5.88 11.74 -3.96
C SER A 198 -7.12 11.00 -3.44
N ALA A 199 -7.20 9.68 -3.61
CA ALA A 199 -8.32 8.86 -3.16
C ALA A 199 -8.76 9.10 -1.70
N PRO A 200 -7.89 9.10 -0.67
CA PRO A 200 -8.32 9.36 0.71
C PRO A 200 -8.85 10.78 0.93
N VAL A 201 -8.36 11.77 0.18
CA VAL A 201 -8.83 13.16 0.25
C VAL A 201 -10.25 13.25 -0.30
N ILE A 202 -10.50 12.68 -1.48
CA ILE A 202 -11.80 12.67 -2.14
C ILE A 202 -12.83 11.91 -1.28
N ILE A 203 -12.44 10.76 -0.73
CA ILE A 203 -13.31 9.92 0.09
C ILE A 203 -13.75 10.62 1.39
N LEU A 204 -12.92 11.52 1.93
CA LEU A 204 -13.14 12.13 3.23
C LEU A 204 -13.57 13.60 3.17
N TRP A 205 -13.73 14.18 1.97
CA TRP A 205 -14.05 15.60 1.78
C TRP A 205 -15.36 16.02 2.47
N ASP A 206 -16.39 15.18 2.42
CA ASP A 206 -17.72 15.49 2.97
C ASP A 206 -17.90 15.12 4.46
N VAL A 207 -16.86 14.58 5.11
CA VAL A 207 -16.97 14.08 6.48
C VAL A 207 -16.33 15.07 7.45
N LYS A 208 -16.99 15.39 8.58
CA LYS A 208 -16.38 16.21 9.64
C LYS A 208 -15.23 15.45 10.32
N ILE A 209 -13.99 15.69 9.88
CA ILE A 209 -12.79 14.99 10.36
C ILE A 209 -12.22 15.67 11.61
N LYS A 210 -11.89 14.89 12.66
CA LYS A 210 -11.13 15.37 13.83
C LYS A 210 -9.69 15.73 13.43
N ARG A 211 -9.10 16.78 14.03
CA ARG A 211 -7.74 17.30 13.71
C ARG A 211 -6.65 16.21 13.59
N GLY A 212 -6.66 15.17 14.43
CA GLY A 212 -5.70 14.07 14.35
C GLY A 212 -5.74 13.27 13.04
N ARG A 213 -6.94 13.03 12.47
CA ARG A 213 -7.08 12.34 11.18
C ARG A 213 -6.70 13.24 10.00
N LYS A 214 -6.87 14.56 10.13
CA LYS A 214 -6.43 15.54 9.11
C LYS A 214 -4.91 15.46 8.91
N THR A 215 -4.15 15.40 10.01
CA THR A 215 -2.67 15.27 9.97
C THR A 215 -2.24 13.99 9.27
N LEU A 216 -2.91 12.87 9.53
CA LEU A 216 -2.61 11.60 8.87
C LEU A 216 -2.84 11.66 7.35
N ILE A 217 -3.94 12.28 6.92
CA ILE A 217 -4.23 12.45 5.48
C ILE A 217 -3.16 13.34 4.82
N CYS A 218 -2.75 14.43 5.47
CA CYS A 218 -1.65 15.27 4.98
C CYS A 218 -0.33 14.49 4.88
N GLY A 219 -0.03 13.63 5.85
CA GLY A 219 1.15 12.75 5.81
C GLY A 219 1.11 11.77 4.63
N LEU A 220 -0.03 11.09 4.41
CA LEU A 220 -0.20 10.18 3.27
C LEU A 220 -0.11 10.90 1.93
N LEU A 221 -0.70 12.09 1.81
CA LEU A 221 -0.60 12.94 0.62
C LEU A 221 0.86 13.29 0.32
N SER A 222 1.62 13.65 1.35
CA SER A 222 3.04 14.00 1.21
C SER A 222 3.88 12.80 0.75
N LEU A 223 3.66 11.62 1.34
CA LEU A 223 4.36 10.38 0.93
C LEU A 223 4.05 10.00 -0.52
N GLY A 224 2.78 10.12 -0.93
CA GLY A 224 2.37 9.87 -2.30
C GLY A 224 3.01 10.84 -3.31
N LEU A 225 3.12 12.12 -2.96
CA LEU A 225 3.83 13.09 -3.80
C LEU A 225 5.32 12.77 -3.92
N ILE A 226 5.99 12.37 -2.84
CA ILE A 226 7.39 11.95 -2.89
C ILE A 226 7.57 10.73 -3.80
N ALA A 227 6.65 9.76 -3.75
CA ALA A 227 6.66 8.62 -4.66
C ALA A 227 6.50 9.05 -6.13
N THR A 228 5.59 9.98 -6.42
CA THR A 228 5.42 10.51 -7.80
C THR A 228 6.66 11.26 -8.31
N ILE A 229 7.31 12.06 -7.46
CA ILE A 229 8.54 12.77 -7.80
C ILE A 229 9.66 11.77 -8.08
N SER A 230 9.73 10.69 -7.30
CA SER A 230 10.68 9.61 -7.52
C SER A 230 10.48 9.00 -8.93
N ASN A 231 9.25 8.65 -9.30
CA ASN A 231 8.98 8.16 -10.66
C ASN A 231 9.35 9.16 -11.78
N ALA A 232 9.14 10.45 -11.57
CA ALA A 232 9.57 11.47 -12.52
C ALA A 232 11.10 11.54 -12.65
N LEU A 233 11.85 11.47 -11.54
CA LEU A 233 13.31 11.43 -11.54
C LEU A 233 13.86 10.18 -12.24
N ARG A 234 13.20 9.04 -12.07
CA ARG A 234 13.57 7.79 -12.77
C ARG A 234 13.56 8.00 -14.29
N ASN A 235 12.55 8.67 -14.83
CA ASN A 235 12.47 8.96 -16.26
C ASN A 235 13.65 9.80 -16.72
N VAL A 236 13.99 10.86 -15.99
CA VAL A 236 15.13 11.74 -16.33
C VAL A 236 16.45 10.95 -16.29
N TYR A 237 16.66 10.11 -15.27
CA TYR A 237 17.88 9.31 -15.17
C TYR A 237 17.95 8.18 -16.22
N THR A 238 16.82 7.72 -16.74
CA THR A 238 16.77 6.70 -17.80
C THR A 238 17.36 7.24 -19.11
N GLU A 239 17.23 8.54 -19.41
CA GLU A 239 17.89 9.17 -20.56
C GLU A 239 19.43 9.11 -20.42
N SER A 240 19.91 9.23 -19.19
CA SER A 240 21.34 9.22 -18.86
C SER A 240 22.00 7.84 -19.00
N LEU A 241 21.22 6.76 -19.17
CA LEU A 241 21.76 5.41 -19.43
C LEU A 241 22.47 5.30 -20.79
N THR A 242 22.30 6.29 -21.67
CA THR A 242 23.02 6.35 -22.96
C THR A 242 24.48 6.81 -22.79
N ALA A 243 24.88 7.28 -21.61
CA ALA A 243 26.24 7.73 -21.31
C ALA A 243 27.21 6.55 -21.09
N PRO A 244 28.53 6.73 -21.35
CA PRO A 244 29.53 5.67 -21.21
C PRO A 244 29.67 5.11 -19.77
N ASP A 245 29.21 5.85 -18.75
CA ASP A 245 29.26 5.47 -17.33
C ASP A 245 27.98 4.77 -16.85
N MET A 246 27.61 3.66 -17.51
CA MET A 246 26.40 2.88 -17.20
C MET A 246 26.28 2.49 -15.70
N PRO A 247 27.31 1.97 -15.00
CA PRO A 247 27.17 1.54 -13.61
C PRO A 247 26.90 2.69 -12.63
N TYR A 248 27.39 3.88 -12.93
CA TYR A 248 27.13 5.09 -12.14
C TYR A 248 25.71 5.60 -12.39
N ALA A 249 25.26 5.64 -13.65
CA ALA A 249 23.91 6.06 -14.01
C ALA A 249 22.82 5.13 -13.43
N ILE A 250 23.04 3.80 -13.47
CA ILE A 250 22.14 2.81 -12.88
C ILE A 250 21.95 3.06 -11.37
N THR A 251 23.00 3.51 -10.68
CA THR A 251 22.93 3.76 -9.22
C THR A 251 21.90 4.83 -8.87
N ASN A 252 21.81 5.92 -9.64
CA ASN A 252 20.82 6.96 -9.41
C ASN A 252 19.39 6.47 -9.66
N ILE A 253 19.21 5.62 -10.67
CA ILE A 253 17.92 4.97 -10.95
C ILE A 253 17.54 4.05 -9.78
N ALA A 254 18.49 3.26 -9.28
CA ALA A 254 18.30 2.34 -8.17
C ALA A 254 17.83 3.09 -6.91
N ILE A 255 18.53 4.15 -6.50
CA ILE A 255 18.17 5.03 -5.35
C ILE A 255 16.70 5.43 -5.42
N VAL A 256 16.32 6.04 -6.54
CA VAL A 256 14.97 6.55 -6.75
C VAL A 256 13.94 5.42 -6.73
N SER A 257 14.27 4.26 -7.26
CA SER A 257 13.38 3.11 -7.26
C SER A 257 13.21 2.41 -5.92
N ILE A 258 14.27 2.42 -5.10
CA ILE A 258 14.23 1.96 -3.72
C ILE A 258 13.31 2.87 -2.90
N LEU A 259 13.45 4.19 -3.07
CA LEU A 259 12.58 5.18 -2.42
C LEU A 259 11.11 4.95 -2.77
N GLU A 260 10.80 4.83 -4.06
CA GLU A 260 9.44 4.63 -4.55
C GLU A 260 8.74 3.45 -3.86
N VAL A 261 9.37 2.27 -3.87
CA VAL A 261 8.75 1.04 -3.35
C VAL A 261 8.67 1.05 -1.83
N ASN A 262 9.71 1.51 -1.14
CA ASN A 262 9.70 1.61 0.32
C ASN A 262 8.64 2.60 0.81
N ILE A 263 8.57 3.79 0.21
CA ILE A 263 7.57 4.81 0.56
C ILE A 263 6.16 4.29 0.28
N GLY A 264 5.95 3.57 -0.83
CA GLY A 264 4.68 2.92 -1.14
C GLY A 264 4.24 1.95 -0.04
N ILE A 265 5.14 1.09 0.43
CA ILE A 265 4.85 0.12 1.50
C ILE A 265 4.57 0.84 2.83
N ILE A 266 5.40 1.83 3.19
CA ILE A 266 5.22 2.65 4.40
C ILE A 266 3.83 3.33 4.37
N ALA A 267 3.49 3.98 3.26
CA ALA A 267 2.21 4.65 3.07
C ALA A 267 1.02 3.68 3.16
N ALA A 268 1.16 2.45 2.63
CA ALA A 268 0.14 1.41 2.74
C ALA A 268 -0.08 0.95 4.19
N CYS A 269 0.96 0.96 5.03
CA CYS A 269 0.90 0.46 6.40
C CYS A 269 0.34 1.47 7.41
N ILE A 270 0.62 2.78 7.23
CA ILE A 270 0.22 3.85 8.15
C ILE A 270 -1.28 3.80 8.53
N PRO A 271 -2.24 3.70 7.57
CA PRO A 271 -3.66 3.73 7.89
C PRO A 271 -4.13 2.55 8.77
N ALA A 272 -3.53 1.38 8.59
CA ALA A 272 -3.86 0.19 9.38
C ALA A 272 -3.24 0.22 10.77
N CYS A 273 -2.17 1.00 10.99
CA CYS A 273 -1.52 1.14 12.30
C CYS A 273 -2.27 2.12 13.23
N VAL A 274 -3.15 2.97 12.70
CA VAL A 274 -3.91 3.97 13.48
C VAL A 274 -4.60 3.42 14.74
N PRO A 275 -5.23 2.23 14.74
CA PRO A 275 -5.86 1.67 15.94
C PRO A 275 -4.88 1.37 17.08
N ALA A 276 -3.60 1.07 16.79
CA ALA A 276 -2.60 0.77 17.82
C ALA A 276 -2.31 1.97 18.73
N PHE A 277 -2.37 3.18 18.16
CA PHE A 277 -2.07 4.43 18.87
C PHE A 277 -3.30 5.05 19.56
N ARG A 278 -4.46 4.39 19.51
CA ARG A 278 -5.63 4.86 20.25
C ARG A 278 -5.55 4.38 21.69
N PRO A 279 -5.65 5.27 22.70
CA PRO A 279 -5.72 4.84 24.09
C PRO A 279 -6.92 3.91 24.28
N LYS A 280 -6.70 2.75 24.94
CA LYS A 280 -7.81 1.88 25.38
C LYS A 280 -8.69 2.73 26.29
N LYS A 281 -9.86 3.14 25.80
CA LYS A 281 -10.91 3.59 26.72
C LYS A 281 -11.27 2.39 27.57
N GLU A 282 -11.10 2.49 28.88
CA GLU A 282 -11.66 1.51 29.81
C GLU A 282 -13.13 1.33 29.45
N LYS A 283 -13.53 0.06 29.29
CA LYS A 283 -14.95 -0.27 29.23
C LYS A 283 -15.52 0.22 30.56
N PRO A 284 -16.58 1.06 30.59
CA PRO A 284 -17.23 1.37 31.85
C PRO A 284 -17.59 0.03 32.52
N ALA A 285 -17.20 -0.11 33.79
CA ALA A 285 -17.48 -1.31 34.57
C ALA A 285 -18.98 -1.65 34.43
N PRO A 286 -19.35 -2.94 34.30
CA PRO A 286 -20.76 -3.30 34.32
C PRO A 286 -21.34 -2.78 35.64
N VAL A 287 -22.35 -1.91 35.54
CA VAL A 287 -23.12 -1.46 36.70
C VAL A 287 -23.81 -2.70 37.25
N THR A 288 -23.22 -3.31 38.27
CA THR A 288 -23.86 -4.38 39.03
C THR A 288 -24.93 -3.72 39.89
N ASN A 289 -26.18 -3.76 39.41
CA ASN A 289 -27.33 -3.48 40.27
C ASN A 289 -27.50 -4.65 41.25
N SER A 290 -26.72 -4.67 42.33
CA SER A 290 -27.02 -5.48 43.49
C SER A 290 -28.10 -4.75 44.30
N PHE A 291 -29.36 -4.94 43.93
CA PHE A 291 -30.48 -4.65 44.82
C PHE A 291 -30.37 -5.60 46.01
N HIS A 292 -29.97 -5.04 47.15
CA HIS A 292 -30.05 -5.70 48.44
C HIS A 292 -31.52 -5.83 48.82
N ASP A 293 -32.06 -7.05 48.77
CA ASP A 293 -33.34 -7.41 49.39
C ASP A 293 -33.18 -7.33 50.92
N ALA A 294 -33.49 -6.17 51.49
CA ALA A 294 -33.65 -6.03 52.93
C ALA A 294 -35.02 -6.59 53.32
N LYS A 295 -35.02 -7.84 53.81
CA LYS A 295 -36.15 -8.42 54.55
C LYS A 295 -36.51 -7.50 55.73
N VAL A 296 -37.61 -6.75 55.61
CA VAL A 296 -38.24 -6.10 56.76
C VAL A 296 -39.16 -7.11 57.44
N SER A 297 -38.68 -7.54 58.61
CA SER A 297 -39.39 -8.33 59.61
C SER A 297 -40.71 -7.67 60.03
N GLY A 298 -41.75 -8.48 60.18
CA GLY A 298 -43.10 -8.02 60.45
C GLY A 298 -43.29 -7.38 61.82
N ASN A 299 -44.32 -6.53 61.90
CA ASN A 299 -44.96 -6.21 63.16
C ASN A 299 -46.47 -6.05 62.93
N LYS A 300 -47.26 -7.00 63.47
CA LYS A 300 -48.70 -6.88 63.63
C LYS A 300 -48.97 -5.81 64.69
N LYS A 301 -49.92 -4.91 64.47
CA LYS A 301 -50.87 -4.49 65.51
C LYS A 301 -52.04 -3.64 65.00
N SER A 302 -53.20 -4.07 65.48
CA SER A 302 -54.36 -3.27 65.91
C SER A 302 -55.21 -2.61 64.84
N GLY A 303 -56.51 -2.90 64.91
CA GLY A 303 -57.52 -2.42 63.98
C GLY A 303 -58.19 -1.12 64.42
N SER A 304 -59.14 -0.67 63.60
CA SER A 304 -60.48 -0.30 64.04
C SER A 304 -61.33 0.06 62.81
N LYS A 305 -62.43 -0.68 62.64
CA LYS A 305 -63.81 -0.24 62.37
C LYS A 305 -63.97 1.26 62.01
N TRP A 306 -64.60 1.57 60.89
CA TRP A 306 -65.90 2.27 60.76
C TRP A 306 -66.16 2.61 59.28
N SER A 307 -67.42 2.93 59.02
CA SER A 307 -68.21 2.63 57.84
C SER A 307 -68.52 3.83 56.94
N ASN A 308 -68.79 3.50 55.67
CA ASN A 308 -69.82 4.02 54.77
C ASN A 308 -69.74 5.43 54.14
N HIS A 309 -70.17 5.38 52.86
CA HIS A 309 -70.76 6.38 51.97
C HIS A 309 -69.87 7.25 51.08
N GLU A 310 -69.77 6.75 49.85
CA GLU A 310 -70.22 7.35 48.57
C GLU A 310 -69.46 8.47 47.85
N GLU A 311 -69.38 8.18 46.54
CA GLU A 311 -69.21 9.03 45.37
C GLU A 311 -67.86 9.66 45.06
N GLY A 312 -67.35 9.28 43.88
CA GLY A 312 -66.93 10.29 42.91
C GLY A 312 -65.48 10.22 42.44
N THR A 313 -65.31 9.56 41.29
CA THR A 313 -64.39 9.93 40.20
C THR A 313 -62.92 9.50 40.25
N SER A 314 -62.57 8.79 39.16
CA SER A 314 -61.32 8.83 38.39
C SER A 314 -60.02 8.36 39.06
N SER A 315 -59.53 7.18 38.66
CA SER A 315 -58.56 7.04 37.56
C SER A 315 -57.89 5.65 37.55
N LEU A 316 -57.91 5.06 36.35
CA LEU A 316 -56.88 4.20 35.73
C LEU A 316 -56.04 3.28 36.63
N SER A 317 -56.42 2.00 36.65
CA SER A 317 -55.53 0.87 36.92
C SER A 317 -55.92 -0.32 36.05
N TYR A 318 -55.01 -0.77 35.19
CA TYR A 318 -54.91 -2.14 34.66
C TYR A 318 -53.40 -2.34 34.39
N ALA A 319 -52.65 -2.96 35.30
CA ALA A 319 -52.55 -4.41 35.52
C ALA A 319 -51.83 -5.11 34.35
N ASP A 320 -50.49 -5.13 34.44
CA ASP A 320 -49.64 -6.05 33.70
C ASP A 320 -49.71 -7.44 34.34
N LEU A 321 -50.25 -8.40 33.59
CA LEU A 321 -50.16 -9.83 33.85
C LEU A 321 -49.83 -10.53 32.53
N THR A 322 -48.57 -10.96 32.46
CA THR A 322 -48.03 -12.19 31.86
C THR A 322 -48.97 -13.00 30.95
N SER A 323 -48.59 -13.22 29.69
CA SER A 323 -48.04 -14.49 29.19
C SER A 323 -48.06 -14.53 27.66
N ASP A 324 -46.91 -14.91 27.09
CA ASP A 324 -46.73 -15.68 25.86
C ASP A 324 -47.11 -15.11 24.47
N THR A 325 -46.34 -15.64 23.51
CA THR A 325 -46.54 -15.72 22.05
C THR A 325 -46.03 -14.60 21.14
N VAL A 326 -44.81 -14.85 20.62
CA VAL A 326 -44.44 -14.89 19.19
C VAL A 326 -45.07 -13.85 18.26
N ALA A 327 -44.26 -12.93 17.74
CA ALA A 327 -44.55 -12.22 16.49
C ALA A 327 -43.27 -11.97 15.67
N LEU A 328 -43.05 -12.84 14.68
CA LEU A 328 -42.37 -12.49 13.43
C LEU A 328 -43.31 -11.57 12.64
N CYS A 329 -42.80 -10.47 12.09
CA CYS A 329 -43.53 -9.71 11.08
C CYS A 329 -42.61 -9.36 9.91
N GLU A 330 -42.96 -9.95 8.77
CA GLU A 330 -42.29 -9.91 7.48
C GLU A 330 -42.42 -8.57 6.75
N VAL A 331 -41.48 -8.40 5.83
CA VAL A 331 -41.34 -7.35 4.83
C VAL A 331 -42.45 -7.42 3.79
N LYS A 332 -43.11 -6.29 3.53
CA LYS A 332 -44.16 -6.14 2.52
C LYS A 332 -43.57 -5.76 1.15
N THR A 333 -43.71 -6.64 0.16
CA THR A 333 -43.60 -6.33 -1.29
C THR A 333 -45.00 -6.16 -1.90
N PRO A 334 -45.23 -5.22 -2.84
CA PRO A 334 -46.44 -5.22 -3.64
C PRO A 334 -46.24 -5.92 -4.98
N ALA A 335 -47.11 -6.89 -5.27
CA ALA A 335 -47.40 -7.37 -6.61
C ALA A 335 -48.85 -6.99 -6.96
N ASN A 336 -49.11 -6.61 -8.20
CA ASN A 336 -50.41 -6.86 -8.81
C ASN A 336 -50.26 -7.10 -10.31
N VAL A 337 -50.80 -8.25 -10.70
CA VAL A 337 -50.97 -8.80 -12.05
C VAL A 337 -52.40 -8.46 -12.49
N VAL A 338 -52.61 -8.10 -13.75
CA VAL A 338 -53.85 -8.45 -14.46
C VAL A 338 -53.52 -8.90 -15.88
N THR A 339 -54.13 -10.01 -16.24
CA THR A 339 -54.02 -10.88 -17.41
C THR A 339 -54.89 -10.49 -18.62
N LYS A 340 -54.52 -11.07 -19.78
CA LYS A 340 -55.35 -11.74 -20.83
C LYS A 340 -55.44 -11.11 -22.24
N ALA A 341 -54.95 -11.91 -23.20
CA ALA A 341 -55.51 -12.33 -24.50
C ALA A 341 -56.25 -11.32 -25.39
N VAL A 342 -55.71 -11.06 -26.59
CA VAL A 342 -56.19 -11.56 -27.90
C VAL A 342 -54.97 -11.75 -28.80
#